data_AF-A0A443RQU5-F1
#
_entry.id   AF-A0A443RQU5-F1
#
_cell.length_a   1.000
_cell.length_b   1.000
_cell.length_c   1.000
_cell.angle_alpha   90.00
_cell.angle_beta   90.00
_cell.angle_gamma   90.00
#
_symmetry.space_group_name_H-M   'P 1'
#
loop_
_entity.id
_entity.type
_entity.pdbx_description
1 polymer ?
#
loop_
_entity_poly.entity_id
_entity_poly.type
_entity_poly.pdbx_seq_one_letter_code
_entity_poly.pdbx_strand_id
1 'polypeptide(L)'
;MPTIVKVKKPKAVVFDFSGTAAKTHFVESVLFDFIKNHFKEYLDDVWHTKEFQEILSKLRKQVEFDRQSDPNIPEIPEKDEDLNIKQAICENINYYIENGLNSEAHHELKFQAWFYGYKKEFIVTP
;
A
#
# COMPACT_ATOMS: atom_id res chain seq x y z
N MET A 1 -37.76 -6.85 25.68
CA MET A 1 -38.04 -5.64 24.87
C MET A 1 -36.69 -5.03 24.50
N PRO A 2 -36.41 -4.69 23.22
CA PRO A 2 -35.15 -4.04 22.87
C PRO A 2 -35.08 -2.64 23.49
N THR A 3 -33.93 -2.31 24.08
CA THR A 3 -33.68 -0.99 24.66
C THR A 3 -33.45 0.03 23.55
N ILE A 4 -34.31 1.04 23.45
CA ILE A 4 -34.15 2.13 22.49
C ILE A 4 -33.23 3.19 23.12
N VAL A 5 -32.03 3.34 22.57
CA VAL A 5 -31.11 4.42 22.94
C VAL A 5 -31.35 5.62 22.01
N LYS A 6 -31.69 6.77 22.58
CA LYS A 6 -31.83 8.03 21.84
C LYS A 6 -30.57 8.88 22.00
N VAL A 7 -30.00 9.32 20.89
CA VAL A 7 -28.86 10.25 20.86
C VAL A 7 -29.23 11.52 20.10
N LYS A 8 -28.60 12.64 20.43
CA LYS A 8 -28.74 13.88 19.64
C LYS A 8 -28.15 13.65 18.25
N LYS A 9 -28.79 14.19 17.20
CA LYS A 9 -28.31 14.07 15.82
C LYS A 9 -26.87 14.62 15.73
N PRO A 10 -25.88 13.80 15.32
CA PRO A 10 -24.51 14.27 15.20
C PRO A 10 -24.34 15.17 13.98
N LYS A 11 -23.33 16.05 14.02
CA LYS A 11 -22.95 16.89 12.87
C LYS A 11 -22.14 16.13 11.82
N ALA A 12 -21.43 15.09 12.24
CA ALA A 12 -20.64 14.22 11.38
C ALA A 12 -20.63 12.80 11.96
N VAL A 13 -20.46 11.81 11.10
CA VAL A 13 -20.24 10.42 11.48
C VAL A 13 -18.92 10.00 10.86
N VAL A 14 -18.01 9.48 11.68
CA VAL A 14 -16.71 8.99 11.24
C VAL A 14 -16.80 7.47 11.20
N PHE A 15 -16.47 6.90 10.05
CA PHE A 15 -16.39 5.47 9.86
C PHE A 15 -14.93 5.07 9.75
N ASP A 16 -14.58 3.97 10.41
CA ASP A 16 -13.37 3.25 10.07
C ASP A 16 -13.57 2.54 8.71
N PHE A 17 -12.48 2.11 8.09
CA PHE A 17 -12.52 1.43 6.80
C PHE A 17 -12.65 -0.08 6.97
N SER A 18 -11.59 -0.76 7.42
CA SER A 18 -11.56 -2.22 7.49
C SER A 18 -12.49 -2.75 8.59
N GLY A 19 -13.35 -3.71 8.26
CA GLY A 19 -14.33 -4.28 9.18
C GLY A 19 -15.51 -3.38 9.52
N THR A 20 -15.53 -2.12 9.04
CA THR A 20 -16.61 -1.14 9.25
C THR A 20 -17.26 -0.73 7.94
N ALA A 21 -16.53 -0.04 7.05
CA ALA A 21 -17.03 0.37 5.74
C ALA A 21 -16.71 -0.65 4.63
N ALA A 22 -15.66 -1.47 4.81
CA ALA A 22 -15.24 -2.53 3.91
C ALA A 22 -15.06 -3.86 4.65
N LYS A 23 -15.37 -4.98 4.01
CA LYS A 23 -15.11 -6.31 4.57
C LYS A 23 -13.60 -6.50 4.73
N THR A 24 -13.14 -7.01 5.87
CA THR A 24 -11.71 -7.28 6.11
C THR A 24 -11.09 -8.15 5.01
N HIS A 25 -11.82 -9.17 4.57
CA HIS A 25 -11.43 -10.05 3.45
C HIS A 25 -11.17 -9.28 2.14
N PHE A 26 -11.86 -8.17 1.88
CA PHE A 26 -11.62 -7.38 0.66
C PHE A 26 -10.22 -6.75 0.66
N VAL A 27 -9.76 -6.26 1.80
CA VAL A 27 -8.41 -5.68 1.91
C VAL A 27 -7.35 -6.75 1.70
N GLU A 28 -7.49 -7.88 2.38
CA GLU A 28 -6.49 -8.95 2.37
C GLU A 28 -6.44 -9.71 1.03
N SER A 29 -7.58 -10.05 0.45
CA SER A 29 -7.64 -10.96 -0.72
C SER A 29 -7.93 -10.28 -2.05
N VAL A 30 -8.05 -8.95 -2.06
CA VAL A 30 -8.19 -8.20 -3.32
C VAL A 30 -7.09 -7.17 -3.42
N LEU A 31 -6.98 -6.29 -2.41
CA LEU A 31 -6.02 -5.20 -2.47
C LEU A 31 -4.57 -5.67 -2.30
N PHE A 32 -4.29 -6.60 -1.37
CA PHE A 32 -2.93 -7.13 -1.22
C PHE A 32 -2.60 -8.15 -2.33
N ASP A 33 -3.56 -8.95 -2.78
CA ASP A 33 -3.34 -9.87 -3.91
C ASP A 33 -3.00 -9.12 -5.21
N PHE A 34 -3.59 -7.96 -5.44
CA PHE A 34 -3.18 -7.10 -6.54
C PHE A 34 -1.70 -6.67 -6.44
N ILE A 35 -1.26 -6.26 -5.25
CA ILE A 35 0.16 -5.89 -5.03
C ILE A 35 1.08 -7.10 -5.23
N LYS A 36 0.66 -8.30 -4.83
CA LYS A 36 1.49 -9.51 -5.04
C LYS A 36 1.63 -9.89 -6.50
N ASN A 37 0.58 -9.73 -7.30
CA ASN A 37 0.51 -10.30 -8.65
C ASN A 37 0.74 -9.30 -9.80
N HIS A 38 0.41 -8.02 -9.62
CA HIS A 38 0.38 -7.03 -10.70
C HIS A 38 1.26 -5.80 -10.46
N PHE A 39 1.99 -5.77 -9.34
CA PHE A 39 2.75 -4.58 -8.95
C PHE A 39 3.93 -4.28 -9.88
N LYS A 40 4.51 -5.31 -10.51
CA LYS A 40 5.54 -5.11 -11.54
C LYS A 40 5.02 -4.33 -12.75
N GLU A 41 3.80 -4.63 -13.21
CA GLU A 41 3.17 -3.90 -14.32
C GLU A 41 2.90 -2.44 -13.94
N TYR A 42 2.45 -2.21 -12.70
CA TYR A 42 2.34 -0.85 -12.17
C TYR A 42 3.67 -0.12 -12.23
N LEU A 43 4.75 -0.72 -11.70
CA LEU A 43 6.08 -0.12 -11.70
C LEU A 43 6.60 0.16 -13.10
N ASP A 44 6.36 -0.73 -14.07
CA ASP A 44 6.78 -0.53 -15.46
C ASP A 44 6.08 0.69 -16.11
N ASP A 45 4.78 0.88 -15.85
CA ASP A 45 4.01 2.00 -16.40
C ASP A 45 4.38 3.35 -15.76
N VAL A 46 4.69 3.38 -14.46
CA VAL A 46 4.91 4.64 -13.72
C VAL A 46 6.38 4.98 -13.48
N TRP A 47 7.31 4.09 -13.86
CA TRP A 47 8.73 4.16 -13.46
C TRP A 47 9.35 5.54 -13.65
N HIS A 48 9.18 6.13 -14.84
CA HIS A 48 9.81 7.40 -15.19
C HIS A 48 8.96 8.63 -14.85
N THR A 49 7.83 8.45 -14.16
CA THR A 49 6.98 9.57 -13.76
C THR A 49 7.58 10.31 -12.58
N LYS A 50 7.41 11.64 -12.56
CA LYS A 50 7.90 12.48 -11.45
C LYS A 50 7.29 12.06 -10.11
N GLU A 51 5.98 11.79 -10.09
CA GLU A 51 5.25 11.34 -8.90
C GLU A 51 5.86 10.06 -8.32
N PHE A 52 6.13 9.05 -9.15
CA PHE A 52 6.73 7.81 -8.67
C PHE A 52 8.15 8.02 -8.16
N GLN A 53 8.96 8.85 -8.82
CA GLN A 53 10.33 9.14 -8.36
C GLN A 53 10.35 9.85 -7.00
N GLU A 54 9.37 10.70 -6.71
CA GLU A 54 9.19 11.30 -5.38
C GLU A 54 8.85 10.25 -4.32
N ILE A 55 7.94 9.31 -4.63
CA ILE A 55 7.61 8.17 -3.77
C ILE A 55 8.83 7.28 -3.52
N LEU A 56 9.60 6.95 -4.57
CA LEU A 56 10.81 6.15 -4.47
C LEU A 56 11.85 6.78 -3.54
N SER A 57 12.01 8.11 -3.60
CA SER A 57 12.89 8.83 -2.67
C SER A 57 12.43 8.71 -1.22
N LYS A 58 11.12 8.82 -0.97
CA LYS A 58 10.54 8.66 0.37
C LYS A 58 10.71 7.22 0.87
N LEU A 59 10.48 6.22 0.02
CA LEU A 59 10.63 4.80 0.34
C LEU A 59 12.06 4.48 0.77
N ARG A 60 13.07 4.92 0.00
CA ARG A 60 14.47 4.68 0.36
C ARG A 60 14.82 5.24 1.74
N LYS A 61 14.42 6.47 2.03
CA LYS A 61 14.64 7.09 3.35
C LYS A 61 13.94 6.34 4.47
N GLN A 62 12.71 5.88 4.23
CA GLN A 62 11.97 5.08 5.20
C GLN A 62 12.66 3.75 5.46
N VAL A 63 13.06 3.03 4.41
CA VAL A 63 13.72 1.73 4.51
C VAL A 63 15.07 1.86 5.21
N GLU A 64 15.84 2.89 4.92
CA GLU A 64 17.09 3.17 5.61
C GLU A 64 16.88 3.43 7.11
N PHE A 65 15.85 4.20 7.47
CA PHE A 65 15.49 4.44 8.87
C PHE A 65 15.02 3.15 9.58
N ASP A 66 14.13 2.39 8.96
CA ASP A 66 13.57 1.18 9.57
C ASP A 66 14.65 0.08 9.72
N ARG A 67 15.58 -0.02 8.77
CA ARG A 67 16.73 -0.95 8.83
C ARG A 67 17.70 -0.68 9.97
N GLN A 68 17.68 0.53 10.57
CA GLN A 68 18.46 0.81 11.80
C GLN A 68 17.93 0.00 12.99
N SER A 69 16.64 -0.34 12.99
CA SER A 69 16.00 -1.13 14.03
C SER A 69 15.85 -2.60 13.64
N ASP A 70 15.58 -2.89 12.37
CA ASP A 70 15.46 -4.25 11.84
C ASP A 70 16.24 -4.43 10.53
N PRO A 71 17.47 -4.98 10.58
CA PRO A 71 18.30 -5.23 9.40
C PRO A 71 17.69 -6.21 8.38
N ASN A 72 16.64 -6.95 8.74
CA ASN A 72 16.00 -7.93 7.84
C ASN A 72 15.05 -7.27 6.82
N ILE A 73 14.66 -6.02 7.02
CA ILE A 73 13.79 -5.29 6.09
C ILE A 73 14.48 -5.20 4.73
N PRO A 74 13.88 -5.66 3.61
CA PRO A 74 14.50 -5.63 2.29
C PRO A 74 14.94 -4.22 1.89
N GLU A 75 16.18 -4.08 1.43
CA GLU A 75 16.75 -2.79 1.01
C GLU A 75 16.26 -2.39 -0.39
N ILE A 76 16.17 -1.09 -0.66
CA ILE A 76 15.93 -0.56 -2.00
C ILE A 76 17.20 0.18 -2.45
N PRO A 77 18.03 -0.40 -3.35
CA PRO A 77 19.30 0.19 -3.72
C PRO A 77 19.14 1.54 -4.42
N GLU A 78 20.07 2.47 -4.19
CA GLU A 78 20.08 3.79 -4.82
C GLU A 78 20.55 3.73 -6.28
N LYS A 79 21.52 2.85 -6.56
CA LYS A 79 22.12 2.66 -7.89
C LYS A 79 22.22 1.18 -8.21
N ASP A 80 21.44 0.76 -9.19
CA ASP A 80 21.45 -0.57 -9.79
C ASP A 80 20.72 -0.47 -11.15
N GLU A 81 20.60 -1.59 -11.87
CA GLU A 81 19.71 -1.69 -13.02
C GLU A 81 18.25 -1.51 -12.58
N ASP A 82 17.45 -0.80 -13.40
CA ASP A 82 16.04 -0.54 -13.12
C ASP A 82 15.26 -1.80 -12.77
N LEU A 83 15.59 -2.93 -13.42
CA LEU A 83 14.97 -4.22 -13.15
C LEU A 83 15.21 -4.69 -11.71
N ASN A 84 16.44 -4.55 -11.20
CA ASN A 84 16.83 -4.96 -9.85
C ASN A 84 16.20 -4.04 -8.81
N ILE A 85 16.15 -2.73 -9.07
CA ILE A 85 15.48 -1.78 -8.16
C ILE A 85 13.97 -2.08 -8.10
N LYS A 86 13.31 -2.32 -9.24
CA LYS A 86 11.89 -2.70 -9.27
C LYS A 86 11.63 -3.98 -8.46
N GLN A 87 12.47 -4.98 -8.64
CA GLN A 87 12.38 -6.24 -7.89
C GLN A 87 12.54 -6.01 -6.38
N ALA A 88 13.51 -5.20 -5.97
CA ALA A 88 13.71 -4.84 -4.57
C ALA A 88 12.50 -4.10 -3.96
N ILE A 89 11.84 -3.22 -4.73
CA ILE A 89 10.61 -2.56 -4.28
C ILE A 89 9.47 -3.57 -4.12
N CYS A 90 9.31 -4.53 -5.04
CA CYS A 90 8.32 -5.60 -4.93
C CYS A 90 8.55 -6.46 -3.67
N GLU A 91 9.79 -6.81 -3.38
CA GLU A 91 10.14 -7.59 -2.18
C GLU A 91 9.89 -6.79 -0.90
N ASN A 92 10.29 -5.52 -0.90
CA ASN A 92 10.09 -4.60 0.21
C ASN A 92 8.61 -4.40 0.53
N ILE A 93 7.76 -4.04 -0.45
CA ILE A 93 6.33 -3.83 -0.19
C ILE A 93 5.64 -5.10 0.29
N ASN A 94 6.01 -6.26 -0.25
CA ASN A 94 5.47 -7.55 0.20
C ASN A 94 5.88 -7.85 1.65
N TYR A 95 7.14 -7.60 2.02
CA TYR A 95 7.59 -7.73 3.40
C TYR A 95 6.79 -6.84 4.36
N TYR A 96 6.54 -5.59 4.00
CA TYR A 96 5.74 -4.68 4.83
C TYR A 96 4.30 -5.17 5.00
N ILE A 97 3.67 -5.64 3.92
CA ILE A 97 2.31 -6.20 3.96
C ILE A 97 2.26 -7.44 4.86
N GLU A 98 3.19 -8.39 4.67
CA GLU A 98 3.18 -9.68 5.39
C GLU A 98 3.49 -9.54 6.88
N ASN A 99 4.28 -8.53 7.26
CA ASN A 99 4.60 -8.25 8.66
C ASN A 99 3.70 -7.18 9.29
N GLY A 100 2.66 -6.71 8.58
CA GLY A 100 1.75 -5.67 9.07
C GLY A 100 2.42 -4.32 9.34
N LEU A 101 3.59 -4.07 8.75
CA LEU A 101 4.34 -2.83 8.88
C LEU A 101 3.71 -1.76 8.00
N ASN A 102 3.71 -0.52 8.49
CA ASN A 102 3.12 0.59 7.78
C ASN A 102 3.94 1.86 7.98
N SER A 103 4.13 2.61 6.89
CA SER A 103 4.66 3.97 6.91
C SER A 103 3.88 4.84 5.92
N GLU A 104 4.06 6.15 5.99
CA GLU A 104 3.43 7.08 5.05
C GLU A 104 3.83 6.77 3.59
N ALA A 105 5.13 6.52 3.33
CA ALA A 105 5.62 6.19 2.00
C ALA A 105 5.00 4.89 1.44
N HIS A 106 4.86 3.85 2.27
CA HIS A 106 4.23 2.59 1.85
C HIS A 106 2.73 2.74 1.64
N HIS A 107 2.05 3.59 2.42
CA HIS A 107 0.65 3.91 2.16
C HIS A 107 0.48 4.62 0.83
N GLU A 108 1.26 5.67 0.57
CA GLU A 108 1.22 6.42 -0.70
C GLU A 108 1.45 5.49 -1.91
N LEU A 109 2.45 4.61 -1.82
CA LEU A 109 2.74 3.60 -2.84
C LEU A 109 1.57 2.63 -3.06
N LYS A 110 1.00 2.07 -1.98
CA LYS A 110 -0.15 1.15 -2.05
C LYS A 110 -1.36 1.80 -2.70
N PHE A 111 -1.70 3.04 -2.31
CA PHE A 111 -2.84 3.75 -2.87
C PHE A 111 -2.68 4.04 -4.35
N GLN A 112 -1.52 4.53 -4.79
CA GLN A 112 -1.25 4.77 -6.21
C GLN A 112 -1.37 3.48 -7.02
N ALA A 113 -0.82 2.38 -6.52
CA ALA A 113 -0.92 1.08 -7.17
C ALA A 113 -2.37 0.58 -7.22
N TRP A 114 -3.18 0.74 -6.16
CA TRP A 114 -4.58 0.35 -6.19
C TRP A 114 -5.42 1.20 -7.16
N PHE A 115 -5.20 2.52 -7.20
CA PHE A 115 -5.86 3.37 -8.19
C PHE A 115 -5.51 2.98 -9.62
N TYR A 116 -4.25 2.62 -9.85
CA TYR A 116 -3.83 2.04 -11.11
C TYR A 116 -4.56 0.71 -11.38
N GLY A 117 -4.65 -0.18 -10.39
CA GLY A 117 -5.37 -1.45 -10.48
C GLY A 117 -6.84 -1.28 -10.85
N TYR A 118 -7.54 -0.30 -10.27
CA TYR A 118 -8.92 0.04 -10.68
C TYR A 118 -8.98 0.59 -12.10
N LYS A 119 -8.08 1.52 -12.46
CA LYS A 119 -8.04 2.15 -13.79
C LYS A 119 -7.78 1.13 -14.90
N LYS A 120 -7.01 0.09 -14.62
CA LYS A 120 -6.68 -1.01 -15.54
C LYS A 120 -7.61 -2.21 -15.40
N GLU A 121 -8.63 -2.11 -14.55
CA GLU A 121 -9.62 -3.17 -14.28
C GLU A 121 -9.01 -4.46 -13.71
N PHE A 122 -7.80 -4.40 -13.13
CA PHE A 122 -7.21 -5.49 -12.35
C PHE A 122 -7.89 -5.66 -10.99
N ILE A 123 -8.47 -4.58 -10.46
CA ILE A 123 -9.25 -4.60 -9.22
C ILE A 123 -10.71 -4.30 -9.57
N VAL A 124 -11.60 -5.18 -9.12
CA VAL A 124 -13.04 -5.00 -9.21
C VAL A 124 -13.62 -5.10 -7.80
N THR A 125 -14.35 -4.07 -7.38
CA THR A 125 -15.08 -4.11 -6.11
C THR A 125 -16.35 -4.95 -6.28
N PRO A 126 -16.61 -5.92 -5.39
CA PRO A 126 -17.84 -6.71 -5.41
C PRO A 126 -19.12 -5.89 -5.22
#